data_AF-A0A1Q7LSX1-F1
#
_entry.id   AF-A0A1Q7LSX1-F1
#
_cell.length_a   1.000
_cell.length_b   1.000
_cell.length_c   1.000
_cell.angle_alpha   90.00
_cell.angle_beta   90.00
_cell.angle_gamma   90.00
#
_symmetry.space_group_name_H-M   'P 1'
#
loop_
_entity.id
_entity.type
_entity.pdbx_description
1 polymer ?
#
loop_
_entity_poly.entity_id
_entity_poly.type
_entity_poly.pdbx_seq_one_letter_code
_entity_poly.pdbx_strand_id
1 'polypeptide(L)'
;MPFYCYTHEPVYFTRDVKRERFEKLVRWWNDAHKLAMEYYPEATHFLDVGTYYLGQTRSLRQLVLRYERLQCPEIILAGNVLYRKNVGPLQIHGTYDTLGFPELVELFGVGLKWSKSESRLVQLNYVSQPFIYPVEYWRKHPFHVRTDIEKDEDIPIWYMDFCDESGAPIFVDLGIKFYRDETDSDVIVNLTKRIRTYAGQKIPVRRSKN
;
A
#
# COMPACT_ATOMS: atom_id res chain seq x y z
N MET A 1 -22.22 -4.00 -3.90
CA MET A 1 -21.81 -3.38 -2.62
C MET A 1 -21.81 -1.88 -2.82
N PRO A 2 -22.74 -1.14 -2.20
CA PRO A 2 -22.62 0.30 -2.12
C PRO A 2 -21.46 0.62 -1.16
N PHE A 3 -20.33 1.06 -1.71
CA PHE A 3 -19.26 1.65 -0.92
C PHE A 3 -19.46 3.16 -0.97
N TYR A 4 -19.57 3.80 0.19
CA TYR A 4 -19.60 5.25 0.27
C TYR A 4 -18.17 5.74 0.42
N CYS A 5 -17.66 6.38 -0.63
CA CYS A 5 -16.33 6.99 -0.63
C CYS A 5 -16.45 8.42 -0.10
N TYR A 6 -15.86 8.68 1.05
CA TYR A 6 -15.64 10.03 1.52
C TYR A 6 -14.24 10.47 1.08
N THR A 7 -14.15 11.57 0.34
CA THR A 7 -12.88 12.11 -0.15
C THR A 7 -12.75 13.57 0.29
N HIS A 8 -11.63 13.91 0.92
CA HIS A 8 -11.21 15.31 1.04
C HIS A 8 -10.60 15.79 -0.30
N GLU A 9 -10.59 17.10 -0.52
CA GLU A 9 -9.86 17.68 -1.65
C GLU A 9 -8.39 17.24 -1.63
N PRO A 10 -7.79 16.88 -2.77
CA PRO A 10 -6.41 16.45 -2.84
C PRO A 10 -5.49 17.58 -2.36
N VAL A 11 -4.71 17.30 -1.31
CA VAL A 11 -3.64 18.20 -0.85
C VAL A 11 -2.32 17.59 -1.24
N TYR A 12 -1.55 18.35 -2.02
CA TYR A 12 -0.17 18.03 -2.33
C TYR A 12 0.70 18.52 -1.19
N PHE A 13 1.37 17.60 -0.52
CA PHE A 13 2.31 17.91 0.54
C PHE A 13 3.74 17.91 -0.03
N THR A 14 4.53 18.92 0.31
CA THR A 14 5.97 18.81 0.17
C THR A 14 6.45 17.66 1.07
N ARG A 15 7.41 16.86 0.59
CA ARG A 15 7.86 15.65 1.31
C ARG A 15 8.65 15.95 2.58
N ASP A 16 9.00 17.21 2.78
CA ASP A 16 10.02 17.64 3.72
C ASP A 16 9.51 17.81 5.16
N VAL A 17 8.19 17.61 5.40
CA VAL A 17 7.59 17.66 6.74
C VAL A 17 6.61 16.49 6.93
N LYS A 18 7.09 15.36 7.49
CA LYS A 18 6.31 14.15 7.76
C LYS A 18 5.24 14.37 8.82
N ARG A 19 5.55 15.03 9.94
CA ARG A 19 4.66 15.23 11.09
C ARG A 19 3.38 15.93 10.66
N GLU A 20 3.52 17.14 10.12
CA GLU A 20 2.37 17.96 9.67
C GLU A 20 1.53 17.20 8.64
N ARG A 21 2.18 16.54 7.69
CA ARG A 21 1.50 15.72 6.69
C ARG A 21 0.72 14.57 7.33
N PHE A 22 1.35 13.80 8.21
CA PHE A 22 0.73 12.66 8.86
C PHE A 22 -0.40 13.10 9.79
N GLU A 23 -0.23 14.18 10.55
CA GLU A 23 -1.28 14.74 11.41
C GLU A 23 -2.53 15.13 10.61
N LYS A 24 -2.33 15.75 9.44
CA LYS A 24 -3.44 16.11 8.55
C LYS A 24 -4.11 14.88 7.94
N LEU A 25 -3.33 13.90 7.44
CA LEU A 25 -3.87 12.66 6.88
C LEU A 25 -4.64 11.86 7.94
N VAL A 26 -4.11 11.76 9.15
CA VAL A 26 -4.75 11.08 10.29
C VAL A 26 -6.08 11.75 10.63
N ARG A 27 -6.14 13.09 10.71
CA ARG A 27 -7.42 13.79 10.93
C ARG A 27 -8.45 13.42 9.88
N TRP A 28 -8.07 13.47 8.61
CA TRP A 28 -8.95 13.13 7.50
C TRP A 28 -9.49 11.71 7.55
N TRP A 29 -8.63 10.72 7.82
CA TRP A 29 -9.06 9.33 7.98
C TRP A 29 -10.01 9.17 9.17
N ASN A 30 -9.68 9.75 10.32
CA ASN A 30 -10.52 9.67 11.50
C ASN A 30 -11.88 10.36 11.31
N ASP A 31 -11.91 11.52 10.67
CA ASP A 31 -13.16 12.23 10.37
C ASP A 31 -14.00 11.45 9.37
N ALA A 32 -13.39 10.84 8.36
CA ALA A 32 -14.05 9.93 7.42
C ALA A 32 -14.66 8.72 8.13
N HIS A 33 -13.92 8.09 9.07
CA HIS A 33 -14.43 6.95 9.85
C HIS A 33 -15.59 7.35 10.76
N LYS A 34 -15.49 8.48 11.47
CA LYS A 34 -16.60 9.00 12.28
C LYS A 34 -17.85 9.19 11.44
N LEU A 35 -17.71 9.86 10.31
CA LEU A 35 -18.81 10.13 9.39
C LEU A 35 -19.40 8.82 8.82
N ALA A 36 -18.55 7.86 8.45
CA ALA A 36 -19.00 6.55 8.00
C ALA A 36 -19.82 5.83 9.07
N MET A 37 -19.44 5.92 10.34
CA MET A 37 -20.20 5.32 11.45
C MET A 37 -21.50 6.07 11.76
N GLU A 38 -21.58 7.37 11.49
CA GLU A 38 -22.82 8.13 11.60
C GLU A 38 -23.84 7.73 10.53
N TYR A 39 -23.39 7.52 9.29
CA TYR A 39 -24.27 7.12 8.18
C TYR A 39 -24.57 5.62 8.15
N TYR A 40 -23.65 4.78 8.62
CA TYR A 40 -23.76 3.32 8.63
C TYR A 40 -23.45 2.78 10.04
N PRO A 41 -24.33 3.04 11.02
CA PRO A 41 -24.11 2.60 12.41
C PRO A 41 -24.01 1.08 12.55
N GLU A 42 -24.54 0.32 11.59
CA GLU A 42 -24.47 -1.14 11.50
C GLU A 42 -23.19 -1.67 10.83
N ALA A 43 -22.33 -0.79 10.31
CA ALA A 43 -21.07 -1.20 9.70
C ALA A 43 -20.19 -1.94 10.71
N THR A 44 -19.71 -3.11 10.31
CA THR A 44 -18.85 -3.97 11.15
C THR A 44 -17.37 -3.87 10.78
N HIS A 45 -17.06 -3.41 9.56
CA HIS A 45 -15.70 -3.35 9.03
C HIS A 45 -15.47 -2.05 8.25
N PHE A 46 -14.24 -1.56 8.30
CA PHE A 46 -13.74 -0.53 7.41
C PHE A 46 -12.91 -1.14 6.27
N LEU A 47 -12.90 -0.46 5.14
CA LEU A 47 -12.02 -0.72 4.01
C LEU A 47 -11.36 0.62 3.64
N ASP A 48 -10.11 0.80 4.04
CA ASP A 48 -9.38 2.02 3.81
C ASP A 48 -8.70 1.95 2.45
N VAL A 49 -9.04 2.90 1.57
CA VAL A 49 -8.57 2.92 0.18
C VAL A 49 -7.90 4.25 -0.12
N GLY A 50 -6.58 4.23 -0.31
CA GLY A 50 -5.86 5.39 -0.83
C GLY A 50 -6.37 5.80 -2.22
N THR A 51 -6.36 7.10 -2.51
CA THR A 51 -6.91 7.69 -3.75
C THR A 51 -6.38 7.02 -5.02
N TYR A 52 -5.11 6.60 -5.03
CA TYR A 52 -4.46 5.90 -6.14
C TYR A 52 -5.07 4.52 -6.48
N TYR A 53 -5.83 3.93 -5.56
CA TYR A 53 -6.39 2.58 -5.72
C TYR A 53 -7.90 2.59 -6.01
N LEU A 54 -8.57 3.75 -5.96
CA LEU A 54 -10.01 3.86 -6.16
C LEU A 54 -10.47 3.31 -7.53
N GLY A 55 -9.67 3.51 -8.58
CA GLY A 55 -9.95 2.97 -9.92
C GLY A 55 -9.75 1.46 -10.05
N GLN A 56 -9.11 0.79 -9.08
CA GLN A 56 -8.71 -0.62 -9.17
C GLN A 56 -9.80 -1.55 -8.61
N THR A 57 -11.02 -1.34 -9.10
CA THR A 57 -12.26 -1.95 -8.62
C THR A 57 -12.24 -3.49 -8.62
N ARG A 58 -11.56 -4.12 -9.60
CA ARG A 58 -11.39 -5.58 -9.62
C ARG A 58 -10.61 -6.06 -8.40
N SER A 59 -9.50 -5.42 -8.08
CA SER A 59 -8.65 -5.78 -6.93
C SER A 59 -9.34 -5.48 -5.61
N LEU A 60 -10.06 -4.36 -5.51
CA LEU A 60 -10.89 -4.03 -4.34
C LEU A 60 -11.96 -5.10 -4.08
N ARG A 61 -12.68 -5.54 -5.11
CA ARG A 61 -13.66 -6.63 -4.99
C ARG A 61 -13.01 -7.96 -4.57
N GLN A 62 -11.84 -8.27 -5.12
CA GLN A 62 -11.10 -9.46 -4.72
C GLN A 62 -10.70 -9.41 -3.25
N LEU A 63 -10.27 -8.24 -2.75
CA LEU A 63 -9.89 -8.05 -1.35
C LEU A 63 -11.05 -8.34 -0.40
N VAL A 64 -12.23 -7.78 -0.70
CA VAL A 64 -13.45 -8.01 0.10
C VAL A 64 -13.86 -9.48 0.07
N LEU A 65 -13.98 -10.08 -1.12
CA LEU A 65 -14.34 -11.49 -1.25
C LEU A 65 -13.34 -12.40 -0.56
N ARG A 66 -12.05 -12.01 -0.54
CA ARG A 66 -11.03 -12.74 0.18
C ARG A 66 -11.23 -12.64 1.69
N TYR A 67 -11.49 -11.45 2.21
CA TYR A 67 -11.81 -11.22 3.62
C TYR A 67 -12.98 -12.08 4.09
N GLU A 68 -14.10 -12.03 3.36
CA GLU A 68 -15.31 -12.82 3.67
C GLU A 68 -15.02 -14.34 3.66
N ARG A 69 -14.24 -14.82 2.70
CA ARG A 69 -13.88 -16.24 2.58
C ARG A 69 -12.96 -16.74 3.68
N LEU A 70 -12.15 -15.87 4.28
CA LEU A 70 -11.27 -16.27 5.39
C LEU A 70 -12.07 -16.58 6.66
N GLN A 71 -13.32 -16.09 6.76
CA GLN A 71 -14.23 -16.32 7.89
C GLN A 71 -13.57 -16.03 9.26
N CYS A 72 -12.63 -15.09 9.28
CA CYS A 72 -11.89 -14.66 10.46
C CYS A 72 -12.06 -13.14 10.60
N PRO A 73 -13.11 -12.67 11.29
CA PRO A 73 -13.47 -11.24 11.34
C PRO A 73 -12.49 -10.41 12.18
N GLU A 74 -11.59 -11.06 12.93
CA GLU A 74 -10.66 -10.41 13.85
C GLU A 74 -9.26 -10.21 13.24
N ILE A 75 -9.17 -10.05 11.91
CA ILE A 75 -7.90 -9.82 11.21
C ILE A 75 -7.88 -8.47 10.51
N ILE A 76 -6.67 -7.99 10.23
CA ILE A 76 -6.41 -6.95 9.23
C ILE A 76 -5.92 -7.64 7.95
N LEU A 77 -6.58 -7.38 6.83
CA LEU A 77 -6.21 -7.95 5.52
C LEU A 77 -5.90 -6.85 4.51
N ALA A 78 -4.72 -6.88 3.91
CA ALA A 78 -4.34 -5.97 2.84
C ALA A 78 -4.15 -6.67 1.49
N GLY A 79 -4.24 -5.87 0.43
CA GLY A 79 -3.73 -6.24 -0.88
C GLY A 79 -2.24 -5.96 -1.02
N ASN A 80 -1.63 -6.60 -2.01
CA ASN A 80 -0.23 -6.40 -2.35
C ASN A 80 -0.05 -5.16 -3.23
N VAL A 81 0.69 -4.17 -2.74
CA VAL A 81 0.91 -2.89 -3.42
C VAL A 81 2.21 -2.89 -4.21
N LEU A 82 2.07 -2.78 -5.53
CA LEU A 82 3.13 -2.90 -6.51
C LEU A 82 3.40 -1.57 -7.19
N TYR A 83 4.67 -1.25 -7.40
CA TYR A 83 5.03 -0.20 -8.35
C TYR A 83 5.07 -0.78 -9.76
N ARG A 84 4.64 0.03 -10.73
CA ARG A 84 4.76 -0.25 -12.16
C ARG A 84 5.50 0.91 -12.81
N LYS A 85 6.71 0.66 -13.33
CA LYS A 85 7.45 1.66 -14.11
C LYS A 85 7.67 1.18 -15.53
N ASN A 86 7.39 2.04 -16.49
CA ASN A 86 7.75 1.80 -17.88
C ASN A 86 9.16 2.36 -18.11
N VAL A 87 10.10 1.50 -18.50
CA VAL A 87 11.46 1.88 -18.87
C VAL A 87 11.66 1.49 -20.33
N GLY A 88 11.27 2.37 -21.24
CA GLY A 88 11.22 2.08 -22.67
C GLY A 88 10.22 0.94 -22.96
N PRO A 89 10.61 -0.14 -23.66
CA PRO A 89 9.73 -1.28 -23.92
C PRO A 89 9.57 -2.24 -22.72
N LEU A 90 10.28 -2.00 -21.62
CA LEU A 90 10.31 -2.88 -20.46
C LEU A 90 9.40 -2.36 -19.35
N GLN A 91 8.78 -3.29 -18.64
CA GLN A 91 7.96 -2.99 -17.49
C GLN A 91 8.56 -3.60 -16.22
N ILE A 92 8.93 -2.75 -15.28
CA ILE A 92 9.53 -3.17 -14.02
C ILE A 92 8.45 -3.15 -12.94
N HIS A 93 8.42 -4.22 -12.15
CA HIS A 93 7.54 -4.41 -11.01
C HIS A 93 8.35 -4.61 -9.73
N GLY A 94 7.89 -4.04 -8.62
CA GLY A 94 8.43 -4.28 -7.28
C GLY A 94 7.46 -3.80 -6.20
N THR A 95 7.81 -3.94 -4.93
CA THR A 95 6.99 -3.43 -3.82
C THR A 95 7.09 -1.93 -3.77
N TYR A 96 5.94 -1.24 -3.73
CA TYR A 96 5.91 0.22 -3.66
C TYR A 96 6.04 0.72 -2.22
N ASP A 97 5.18 0.22 -1.33
CA ASP A 97 5.10 0.78 0.02
C ASP A 97 6.09 0.10 0.95
N THR A 98 7.33 0.58 0.92
CA THR A 98 8.39 0.10 1.81
C THR A 98 8.26 0.63 3.24
N LEU A 99 7.43 1.66 3.45
CA LEU A 99 7.15 2.21 4.78
C LEU A 99 6.10 1.38 5.51
N GLY A 100 5.05 0.93 4.81
CA GLY A 100 4.00 0.09 5.36
C GLY A 100 4.13 -1.41 5.14
N PHE A 101 5.10 -1.84 4.35
CA PHE A 101 5.48 -3.25 4.23
C PHE A 101 7.01 -3.44 4.31
N PRO A 102 7.67 -3.04 5.40
CA PRO A 102 9.12 -3.19 5.52
C PRO A 102 9.55 -4.66 5.33
N GLU A 103 8.77 -5.62 5.81
CA GLU A 103 9.05 -7.05 5.70
C GLU A 103 8.89 -7.60 4.28
N LEU A 104 8.03 -6.98 3.45
CA LEU A 104 7.94 -7.37 2.05
C LEU A 104 9.23 -7.01 1.31
N VAL A 105 9.89 -5.90 1.66
CA VAL A 105 11.18 -5.52 1.06
C VAL A 105 12.22 -6.63 1.27
N GLU A 106 12.28 -7.19 2.47
CA GLU A 106 13.17 -8.31 2.79
C GLU A 106 12.79 -9.58 2.02
N LEU A 107 11.49 -9.94 1.99
CA LEU A 107 10.98 -11.09 1.26
C LEU A 107 11.29 -11.04 -0.24
N PHE A 108 11.22 -9.86 -0.86
CA PHE A 108 11.60 -9.67 -2.26
C PHE A 108 13.11 -9.53 -2.47
N GLY A 109 13.86 -9.03 -1.49
CA GLY A 109 15.32 -8.95 -1.49
C GLY A 109 16.00 -10.32 -1.46
N VAL A 110 15.38 -11.33 -0.83
CA VAL A 110 15.88 -12.72 -0.78
C VAL A 110 15.44 -13.61 -1.95
N GLY A 111 14.87 -13.02 -3.01
CA GLY A 111 14.65 -13.74 -4.26
C GLY A 111 13.35 -14.52 -4.35
N LEU A 112 12.28 -14.09 -3.66
CA LEU A 112 10.91 -14.41 -4.09
C LEU A 112 10.73 -13.87 -5.52
N LYS A 113 11.03 -14.72 -6.50
CA LYS A 113 10.59 -14.53 -7.87
C LYS A 113 9.08 -14.42 -7.79
N TRP A 114 8.52 -13.38 -8.40
CA TRP A 114 7.09 -13.22 -8.65
C TRP A 114 6.55 -14.51 -9.30
N SER A 115 6.22 -15.51 -8.49
CA SER A 115 5.63 -16.74 -8.98
C SER A 115 4.25 -16.33 -9.47
N LYS A 116 3.98 -16.67 -10.73
CA LYS A 116 2.93 -16.01 -11.50
C LYS A 116 1.51 -16.36 -11.06
N SER A 117 1.25 -17.23 -10.07
CA SER A 117 -0.07 -17.87 -10.07
C SER A 117 -0.75 -18.27 -8.76
N GLU A 118 -0.27 -18.00 -7.54
CA GLU A 118 -1.03 -18.48 -6.38
C GLU A 118 -1.28 -17.39 -5.33
N SER A 119 -2.55 -17.22 -4.95
CA SER A 119 -2.98 -16.37 -3.84
C SER A 119 -2.32 -16.88 -2.57
N ARG A 120 -1.17 -16.30 -2.25
CA ARG A 120 -0.41 -16.64 -1.05
C ARG A 120 -0.74 -15.61 0.00
N LEU A 121 -1.39 -16.06 1.06
CA LEU A 121 -1.58 -15.28 2.27
C LEU A 121 -0.26 -15.31 3.05
N VAL A 122 0.27 -14.13 3.39
CA VAL A 122 1.49 -13.98 4.20
C VAL A 122 1.14 -13.16 5.42
N GLN A 123 1.59 -13.63 6.58
CA GLN A 123 1.46 -12.88 7.83
C GLN A 123 2.63 -11.90 7.95
N LEU A 124 2.33 -10.62 8.22
CA LEU A 124 3.30 -9.55 8.44
C LEU A 124 2.99 -8.86 9.77
N ASN A 125 3.84 -7.92 10.21
CA ASN A 125 3.54 -7.08 11.37
C ASN A 125 2.83 -5.79 10.97
N TYR A 126 2.97 -5.34 9.72
CA TYR A 126 2.38 -4.10 9.23
C TYR A 126 1.75 -4.25 7.86
N VAL A 127 0.81 -3.36 7.54
CA VAL A 127 0.20 -3.24 6.21
C VAL A 127 0.18 -1.81 5.71
N SER A 128 0.13 -1.67 4.39
CA SER A 128 -0.30 -0.44 3.72
C SER A 128 -1.64 -0.63 3.00
N GLN A 129 -2.27 0.50 2.68
CA GLN A 129 -3.52 0.58 1.95
C GLN A 129 -3.41 -0.01 0.54
N PRO A 130 -4.48 -0.66 0.05
CA PRO A 130 -5.77 -0.81 0.71
C PRO A 130 -5.84 -2.01 1.67
N PHE A 131 -6.53 -1.83 2.80
CA PHE A 131 -6.71 -2.88 3.81
C PHE A 131 -8.11 -2.84 4.47
N ILE A 132 -8.59 -4.01 4.91
CA ILE A 132 -9.89 -4.24 5.55
C ILE A 132 -9.67 -4.70 6.99
N TYR A 133 -10.48 -4.20 7.91
CA TYR A 133 -10.38 -4.51 9.34
C TYR A 133 -11.70 -4.22 10.08
N PRO A 134 -11.97 -4.85 11.24
CA PRO A 134 -13.16 -4.57 12.02
C PRO A 134 -13.15 -3.16 12.64
N VAL A 135 -14.32 -2.51 12.66
CA VAL A 135 -14.52 -1.13 13.16
C VAL A 135 -14.04 -0.97 14.61
N GLU A 136 -14.18 -2.01 15.41
CA GLU A 136 -13.78 -2.02 16.82
C GLU A 136 -12.29 -1.72 17.04
N TYR A 137 -11.42 -2.11 16.09
CA TYR A 137 -9.99 -1.79 16.19
C TYR A 137 -9.75 -0.30 16.13
N TRP A 138 -10.37 0.41 15.18
CA TRP A 138 -10.26 1.86 15.11
C TRP A 138 -11.01 2.56 16.25
N ARG A 139 -12.14 2.03 16.74
CA ARG A 139 -12.85 2.63 17.89
C ARG A 139 -11.98 2.64 19.15
N LYS A 140 -11.23 1.58 19.39
CA LYS A 140 -10.31 1.47 20.54
C LYS A 140 -9.01 2.23 20.30
N HIS A 141 -8.50 2.17 19.08
CA HIS A 141 -7.22 2.72 18.67
C HIS A 141 -7.38 3.58 17.41
N PRO A 142 -7.94 4.80 17.51
CA PRO A 142 -8.01 5.70 16.37
C PRO A 142 -6.61 6.02 15.86
N PHE A 143 -6.49 6.32 14.56
CA PHE A 143 -5.20 6.69 14.00
C PHE A 143 -4.66 7.94 14.72
N HIS A 144 -3.36 7.95 14.97
CA HIS A 144 -2.67 9.07 15.61
C HIS A 144 -1.24 9.17 15.09
N VAL A 145 -0.55 10.25 15.46
CA VAL A 145 0.87 10.46 15.18
C VAL A 145 1.59 10.55 16.52
N ARG A 146 2.67 9.79 16.69
CA ARG A 146 3.51 9.82 17.90
C ARG A 146 4.04 11.24 18.16
N THR A 147 3.79 11.74 19.37
CA THR A 147 4.19 13.09 19.79
C THR A 147 5.52 13.12 20.53
N ASP A 148 6.04 11.97 20.96
CA ASP A 148 7.28 11.77 21.70
C ASP A 148 8.53 11.71 20.82
N ILE A 149 8.38 11.60 19.50
CA ILE A 149 9.50 11.55 18.55
C ILE A 149 9.92 12.97 18.13
N GLU A 150 11.12 13.40 18.53
CA GLU A 150 11.62 14.75 18.24
C GLU A 150 11.97 14.96 16.77
N LYS A 151 12.57 13.96 16.12
CA LYS A 151 13.02 14.06 14.72
C LYS A 151 11.92 13.65 13.75
N ASP A 152 11.59 14.55 12.84
CA ASP A 152 10.53 14.34 11.85
C ASP A 152 10.77 13.09 10.99
N GLU A 153 12.02 12.82 10.61
CA GLU A 153 12.42 11.66 9.81
C GLU A 153 12.16 10.31 10.48
N ASP A 154 12.13 10.26 11.81
CA ASP A 154 11.96 9.04 12.61
C ASP A 154 10.49 8.72 12.89
N ILE A 155 9.56 9.62 12.53
CA ILE A 155 8.12 9.42 12.75
C ILE A 155 7.62 8.27 11.86
N PRO A 156 7.07 7.19 12.46
CA PRO A 156 6.48 6.09 11.71
C PRO A 156 5.21 6.56 11.01
N ILE A 157 4.82 5.85 9.96
CA ILE A 157 3.54 6.10 9.33
C ILE A 157 2.40 5.57 10.21
N TRP A 158 1.32 6.34 10.34
CA TRP A 158 0.29 6.15 11.37
C TRP A 158 -0.37 4.76 11.41
N TYR A 159 -0.44 4.06 10.28
CA TYR A 159 -1.04 2.73 10.24
C TYR A 159 -0.12 1.65 10.83
N MET A 160 1.19 1.91 11.02
CA MET A 160 2.07 0.99 11.76
C MET A 160 1.70 0.96 13.24
N ASP A 161 1.51 2.14 13.84
CA ASP A 161 1.06 2.26 15.24
C ASP A 161 -0.32 1.61 15.41
N PHE A 162 -1.22 1.82 14.46
CA PHE A 162 -2.52 1.15 14.45
C PHE A 162 -2.40 -0.38 14.43
N CYS A 163 -1.52 -0.91 13.58
CA CYS A 163 -1.26 -2.36 13.51
C CYS A 163 -0.76 -2.90 14.86
N ASP A 164 0.23 -2.25 15.47
CA ASP A 164 0.78 -2.64 16.78
C ASP A 164 -0.29 -2.59 17.88
N GLU A 165 -1.03 -1.49 17.98
CA GLU A 165 -2.01 -1.27 19.03
C GLU A 165 -3.25 -2.15 18.90
N SER A 166 -3.64 -2.48 17.67
CA SER A 166 -4.78 -3.37 17.42
C SER A 166 -4.56 -4.78 18.01
N GLY A 167 -3.30 -5.21 18.13
CA GLY A 167 -2.94 -6.59 18.49
C GLY A 167 -3.46 -7.65 17.50
N ALA A 168 -3.92 -7.23 16.33
CA ALA A 168 -4.59 -8.08 15.37
C ALA A 168 -3.59 -8.93 14.55
N PRO A 169 -3.95 -10.16 14.17
CA PRO A 169 -3.25 -10.86 13.10
C PRO A 169 -3.36 -10.09 11.79
N ILE A 170 -2.22 -9.80 11.17
CA ILE A 170 -2.12 -8.99 9.96
C ILE A 170 -1.67 -9.85 8.78
N PHE A 171 -2.46 -9.83 7.72
CA PHE A 171 -2.22 -10.63 6.53
C PHE A 171 -2.22 -9.80 5.24
N VAL A 172 -1.38 -10.22 4.30
CA VAL A 172 -1.36 -9.72 2.92
C VAL A 172 -1.62 -10.86 1.97
N ASP A 173 -2.60 -10.71 1.08
CA ASP A 173 -2.78 -11.64 -0.03
C ASP A 173 -1.96 -11.19 -1.25
N LEU A 174 -0.86 -11.91 -1.52
CA LEU A 174 0.05 -11.60 -2.62
C LEU A 174 -0.59 -11.76 -4.01
N GLY A 175 -1.71 -12.47 -4.11
CA GLY A 175 -2.48 -12.64 -5.34
C GLY A 175 -3.36 -11.43 -5.68
N ILE A 176 -3.68 -10.59 -4.70
CA ILE A 176 -4.53 -9.40 -4.87
C ILE A 176 -3.63 -8.20 -5.09
N LYS A 177 -3.50 -7.76 -6.34
CA LYS A 177 -2.49 -6.77 -6.73
C LYS A 177 -3.11 -5.40 -6.93
N PHE A 178 -2.53 -4.42 -6.26
CA PHE A 178 -2.76 -3.00 -6.48
C PHE A 178 -1.50 -2.41 -7.13
N TYR A 179 -1.68 -1.56 -8.13
CA TYR A 179 -0.58 -0.96 -8.86
C TYR A 179 -0.53 0.54 -8.63
N ARG A 180 0.67 1.09 -8.51
CA ARG A 180 0.92 2.52 -8.48
C ARG A 180 1.99 2.84 -9.51
N ASP A 181 1.80 3.88 -10.29
CA ASP A 181 2.76 4.29 -11.32
C ASP A 181 3.28 5.72 -11.10
N GLU A 182 4.18 6.13 -11.99
CA GLU A 182 4.83 7.44 -12.00
C GLU A 182 3.93 8.57 -12.50
N THR A 183 2.77 8.26 -13.09
CA THR A 183 1.79 9.25 -13.51
C THR A 183 0.85 9.65 -12.38
N ASP A 184 0.64 8.74 -11.43
CA ASP A 184 -0.22 8.96 -10.27
C ASP A 184 0.58 9.18 -8.97
N SER A 185 1.92 9.23 -8.99
CA SER A 185 2.72 9.56 -7.80
C SER A 185 4.12 10.08 -8.12
N ASP A 186 4.66 10.94 -7.25
CA ASP A 186 6.06 11.38 -7.30
C ASP A 186 7.00 10.19 -6.99
N VAL A 187 7.20 9.30 -7.95
CA VAL A 187 8.04 8.12 -7.78
C VAL A 187 9.51 8.55 -7.68
N ILE A 188 10.03 8.70 -6.46
CA ILE A 188 11.47 8.69 -6.21
C ILE A 188 11.88 7.23 -6.03
N VAL A 189 12.22 6.56 -7.13
CA VAL A 189 13.15 5.43 -7.03
C VAL A 189 14.51 6.06 -6.77
N ASN A 190 15.10 5.79 -5.61
CA ASN A 190 16.50 6.13 -5.37
C ASN A 190 17.35 5.20 -6.25
N LEU A 191 17.57 5.59 -7.51
CA LEU A 191 18.39 4.88 -8.49
C LEU A 191 19.90 5.00 -8.20
N THR A 192 20.30 5.50 -7.02
CA THR A 192 21.71 5.62 -6.61
C THR A 192 22.47 4.28 -6.54
N LYS A 193 21.81 3.15 -6.78
CA LYS A 193 22.48 1.85 -6.94
C LYS A 193 22.02 1.11 -8.20
N ARG A 194 22.32 1.66 -9.38
CA ARG A 194 23.02 0.99 -10.52
C ARG A 194 22.75 1.71 -11.84
N ILE A 195 23.73 2.49 -12.26
CA ILE A 195 23.92 2.89 -13.65
C ILE A 195 24.60 1.72 -14.37
N ARG A 196 24.07 1.30 -15.53
CA ARG A 196 24.89 0.71 -16.59
C ARG A 196 24.75 1.59 -17.83
N THR A 197 25.76 2.41 -18.05
CA THR A 197 26.04 3.08 -19.31
C THR A 197 26.58 2.06 -20.32
N TYR A 198 26.02 2.06 -21.51
CA TYR A 198 26.72 1.56 -22.69
C TYR A 198 27.02 2.77 -23.59
N ALA A 199 28.30 3.11 -23.72
CA ALA A 199 28.77 3.95 -24.82
C ALA A 199 29.25 3.00 -25.92
N GLY A 200 28.56 2.99 -27.05
CA GLY A 200 28.99 2.27 -28.25
C GLY A 200 27.85 1.75 -29.10
N GLN A 201 27.54 2.46 -30.18
CA GLN A 201 26.97 1.83 -31.37
C GLN A 201 27.96 0.78 -31.89
N LYS A 202 27.50 -0.46 -32.11
CA LYS A 202 28.05 -1.29 -33.18
C LYS A 202 26.91 -1.69 -34.13
N ILE A 203 27.05 -1.16 -35.34
CA ILE A 203 26.29 -1.36 -36.58
C ILE A 203 26.22 -2.87 -36.93
N PRO A 204 25.15 -3.35 -37.61
CA PRO A 204 24.80 -4.76 -37.68
C PRO A 204 25.63 -5.53 -38.73
N VAL A 205 25.83 -6.83 -38.51
CA VAL A 205 26.26 -7.75 -39.58
C VAL A 205 25.18 -8.81 -39.80
N ARG A 206 24.40 -8.60 -40.87
CA ARG A 206 23.75 -9.68 -41.60
C ARG A 206 24.82 -10.46 -42.38
N ARG A 207 24.75 -11.79 -42.36
CA ARG A 207 25.02 -12.79 -43.44
C ARG A 207 25.38 -14.11 -42.76
N SER A 208 25.02 -15.28 -43.25
CA SER A 208 23.97 -15.76 -44.15
C SER A 208 23.79 -17.24 -43.82
N LYS A 209 22.69 -17.83 -44.24
CA LYS A 209 22.56 -19.30 -44.32
C LYS A 209 23.80 -19.92 -44.98
N ASN A 210 24.24 -21.04 -44.43
CA ASN A 210 24.49 -22.30 -45.13
C ASN A 210 24.24 -23.44 -44.14
#